data_AF-A0A7S2AVW0-F1
#
_entry.id   AF-A0A7S2AVW0-F1
#
_cell.length_a   1.000
_cell.length_b   1.000
_cell.length_c   1.000
_cell.angle_alpha   90.00
_cell.angle_beta   90.00
_cell.angle_gamma   90.00
#
_symmetry.space_group_name_H-M   'P 1'
#
loop_
_entity.id
_entity.type
_entity.pdbx_description
1 polymer ?
#
loop_
_entity_poly.entity_id
_entity_poly.type
_entity_poly.pdbx_seq_one_letter_code
_entity_poly.pdbx_strand_id
1 'polypeptide(L)'
;WDSSYEVAWNWLWDNVERVLQRSLGKPAVLETALELLMSQLDEDTRYELGQDIFTRFFASAPAGQEHLKQSDMRLHFIAEQVHSLSLSLFRDPWKIVDDVTALGLRHVGYGIPTELIGPFITEYIAAMTTVTKDAATLDAYRWSLGLISRMFTRTIQEGSTIVMKAVNANCAKQLRKAVGGAPRKSRASWLLKVEAGSQ
;
A
#
# COMPACT_ATOMS: atom_id res chain seq x y z
N TRP A 1 -13.00 -5.51 -34.77
CA TRP A 1 -12.37 -4.18 -34.69
C TRP A 1 -13.28 -3.23 -35.44
N ASP A 2 -13.91 -2.30 -34.74
CA ASP A 2 -14.85 -1.31 -35.30
C ASP A 2 -14.52 0.08 -34.73
N SER A 3 -15.28 1.11 -35.13
CA SER A 3 -15.03 2.49 -34.71
C SER A 3 -15.11 2.72 -33.20
N SER A 4 -15.89 1.93 -32.47
CA SER A 4 -15.95 2.01 -31.01
C SER A 4 -14.66 1.49 -30.37
N TYR A 5 -14.06 0.44 -30.94
CA TYR A 5 -12.74 -0.03 -30.52
C TYR A 5 -11.65 1.01 -30.80
N GLU A 6 -11.68 1.67 -31.97
CA GLU A 6 -10.70 2.73 -32.28
C GLU A 6 -10.77 3.91 -31.31
N VAL A 7 -11.97 4.37 -30.97
CA VAL A 7 -12.16 5.43 -29.97
C VAL A 7 -11.64 5.00 -28.60
N ALA A 8 -11.94 3.77 -28.17
CA ALA A 8 -11.45 3.24 -26.90
C ALA A 8 -9.92 3.12 -26.86
N TRP A 9 -9.31 2.68 -27.95
CA TRP A 9 -7.85 2.55 -28.07
C TRP A 9 -7.14 3.89 -28.10
N ASN A 10 -7.66 4.88 -28.82
CA ASN A 10 -7.12 6.23 -28.82
C ASN A 10 -7.22 6.85 -27.43
N TRP A 11 -8.38 6.73 -26.77
CA TRP A 11 -8.55 7.19 -25.40
C TRP A 11 -7.55 6.53 -24.44
N LEU A 12 -7.31 5.21 -24.57
CA LEU A 12 -6.33 4.51 -23.75
C LEU A 12 -4.93 5.11 -23.94
N TRP A 13 -4.47 5.23 -25.19
CA TRP A 13 -3.12 5.73 -25.48
C TRP A 13 -2.94 7.18 -25.07
N ASP A 14 -3.94 8.05 -25.27
CA ASP A 14 -3.91 9.45 -24.80
C ASP A 14 -3.80 9.56 -23.28
N ASN A 15 -4.39 8.61 -22.53
CA ASN A 15 -4.26 8.57 -21.08
C ASN A 15 -2.90 8.01 -20.64
N VAL A 16 -2.42 6.95 -21.30
CA VAL A 16 -1.10 6.37 -21.03
C VAL A 16 -0.01 7.40 -21.29
N GLU A 17 -0.02 8.06 -22.45
CA GLU A 17 0.93 9.11 -22.81
C GLU A 17 0.91 10.24 -21.77
N ARG A 18 -0.26 10.74 -21.41
CA ARG A 18 -0.40 11.81 -20.41
C ARG A 18 0.18 11.42 -19.05
N VAL A 19 -0.04 10.18 -18.61
CA VAL A 19 0.51 9.68 -17.34
C VAL A 19 2.02 9.51 -17.42
N LEU A 20 2.53 8.98 -18.54
CA LEU A 20 3.97 8.83 -18.79
C LEU A 20 4.67 10.18 -18.84
N GLN A 21 4.17 11.14 -19.63
CA GLN A 21 4.73 12.48 -19.72
C GLN A 21 4.76 13.19 -18.37
N ARG A 22 3.72 13.01 -17.54
CA ARG A 22 3.68 13.57 -16.18
C ARG A 22 4.68 12.92 -15.22
N SER A 23 5.15 11.71 -15.52
CA SER A 23 6.02 10.93 -14.64
C SER A 23 7.46 10.87 -15.16
N LEU A 24 7.70 11.19 -16.43
CA LEU A 24 9.00 11.12 -17.06
C LEU A 24 10.01 12.02 -16.33
N GLY A 25 11.15 11.47 -15.94
CA GLY A 25 12.23 12.20 -15.27
C GLY A 25 11.96 12.60 -13.80
N LYS A 26 10.71 12.51 -13.31
CA LYS A 26 10.39 12.86 -11.92
C LYS A 26 10.98 11.92 -10.87
N PRO A 27 11.01 10.58 -11.04
CA PRO A 27 11.47 9.67 -10.00
C PRO A 27 12.84 10.03 -9.41
N ALA A 28 13.82 10.40 -10.25
CA ALA A 28 15.16 10.76 -9.77
C ALA A 28 15.16 12.05 -8.93
N VAL A 29 14.37 13.06 -9.32
CA VAL A 29 14.24 14.32 -8.58
C VAL A 29 13.54 14.09 -7.24
N LEU A 30 12.47 13.27 -7.26
CA LEU A 30 11.70 12.93 -6.06
C LEU A 30 12.52 12.08 -5.08
N GLU A 31 13.30 11.11 -5.59
CA GLU A 31 14.21 10.30 -4.78
C GLU A 31 15.23 11.18 -4.06
N THR A 32 15.89 12.08 -4.80
CA THR A 32 16.92 12.97 -4.24
C THR A 32 16.34 13.87 -3.15
N ALA A 33 15.15 14.43 -3.37
CA ALA A 33 14.47 15.29 -2.39
C ALA A 33 14.13 14.50 -1.11
N LEU A 34 13.62 13.28 -1.27
CA LEU A 34 13.25 12.41 -0.15
C LEU A 34 14.47 11.94 0.64
N GLU A 35 15.55 11.55 -0.03
CA GLU A 35 16.82 11.16 0.60
C GLU A 35 17.43 12.32 1.40
N LEU A 36 17.42 13.54 0.83
CA LEU A 36 17.91 14.72 1.52
C LEU A 36 17.13 14.97 2.81
N LEU A 37 15.79 14.95 2.77
CA LEU A 37 14.98 15.12 3.98
C LEU A 37 15.33 14.04 5.01
N MET A 38 15.39 12.77 4.61
CA MET A 38 15.69 11.68 5.54
C MET A 38 17.07 11.84 6.21
N SER A 39 18.06 12.38 5.50
CA SER A 39 19.38 12.66 6.06
C SER A 39 19.41 13.81 7.08
N GLN A 40 18.42 14.71 7.02
CA GLN A 40 18.33 15.90 7.87
C GLN A 40 17.50 15.69 9.14
N LEU A 41 16.61 14.69 9.15
CA LEU A 41 15.79 14.38 10.33
C LEU A 41 16.62 13.63 11.37
N ASP A 42 16.79 14.24 12.54
CA ASP A 42 17.37 13.60 13.73
C ASP A 42 16.41 12.58 14.37
N GLU A 43 16.90 11.84 15.35
CA GLU A 43 16.15 10.77 16.00
C GLU A 43 14.93 11.31 16.77
N ASP A 44 15.09 12.44 17.45
CA ASP A 44 14.01 13.09 18.20
C ASP A 44 12.87 13.55 17.28
N THR A 45 13.19 14.22 16.16
CA THR A 45 12.18 14.65 15.19
C THR A 45 11.47 13.45 14.55
N ARG A 46 12.19 12.35 14.26
CA ARG A 46 11.58 11.12 13.73
C ARG A 46 10.63 10.48 14.75
N TYR A 47 11.01 10.52 16.03
CA TYR A 47 10.17 10.02 17.11
C TYR A 47 8.87 10.83 17.21
N GLU A 48 8.98 12.16 17.32
CA GLU A 48 7.83 13.07 17.37
C GLU A 48 6.91 12.93 16.15
N LEU A 49 7.50 12.83 14.95
CA LEU A 49 6.76 12.62 13.71
C LEU A 49 5.98 11.32 13.73
N GLY A 50 6.58 10.22 14.20
CA GLY A 50 5.89 8.94 14.37
C GLY A 50 4.67 9.06 15.28
N GLN A 51 4.79 9.79 16.39
CA GLN A 51 3.67 10.03 17.30
C GLN A 51 2.57 10.88 16.64
N ASP A 52 2.94 11.94 15.92
CA ASP A 52 2.00 12.83 15.23
C ASP A 52 1.20 12.07 14.15
N ILE A 53 1.87 11.22 13.36
CA ILE A 53 1.24 10.39 12.33
C ILE A 53 0.09 9.55 12.91
N PHE A 54 0.37 8.78 13.97
CA PHE A 54 -0.65 7.90 14.56
C PHE A 54 -1.72 8.66 15.33
N THR A 55 -1.35 9.77 16.00
CA THR A 55 -2.32 10.66 16.67
C THR A 55 -3.33 11.19 15.67
N ARG A 56 -2.87 11.70 14.52
CA ARG A 56 -3.73 12.19 13.43
C ARG A 56 -4.56 11.08 12.81
N PHE A 57 -3.94 9.95 12.50
CA PHE A 57 -4.63 8.80 11.93
C PHE A 57 -5.78 8.31 12.82
N PHE A 58 -5.55 8.15 14.12
CA PHE A 58 -6.60 7.70 15.04
C PHE A 58 -7.67 8.76 15.31
N ALA A 59 -7.35 10.04 15.17
CA ALA A 59 -8.36 11.10 15.20
C ALA A 59 -9.26 11.07 13.95
N SER A 60 -8.67 10.83 12.77
CA SER A 60 -9.35 10.79 11.46
C SER A 60 -10.14 9.49 11.26
N ALA A 61 -9.60 8.36 11.73
CA ALA A 61 -10.19 7.03 11.64
C ALA A 61 -10.09 6.29 12.99
N PRO A 62 -10.98 6.59 13.97
CA PRO A 62 -10.94 5.99 15.30
C PRO A 62 -11.02 4.46 15.30
N ALA A 63 -11.72 3.87 14.33
CA ALA A 63 -11.80 2.43 14.14
C ALA A 63 -10.41 1.76 13.97
N GLY A 64 -9.39 2.51 13.55
CA GLY A 64 -8.02 2.03 13.46
C GLY A 64 -7.44 1.59 14.81
N GLN A 65 -7.87 2.17 15.93
CA GLN A 65 -7.40 1.80 17.27
C GLN A 65 -7.74 0.35 17.65
N GLU A 66 -8.87 -0.17 17.14
CA GLU A 66 -9.27 -1.54 17.40
C GLU A 66 -8.36 -2.57 16.70
N HIS A 67 -7.76 -2.16 15.58
CA HIS A 67 -6.88 -2.98 14.76
C HIS A 67 -5.39 -2.80 15.09
N LEU A 68 -4.98 -1.64 15.60
CA LEU A 68 -3.60 -1.29 15.93
C LEU A 68 -3.38 -1.18 17.45
N LYS A 69 -3.63 -2.28 18.17
CA LYS A 69 -3.29 -2.42 19.61
C LYS A 69 -1.82 -2.80 19.76
N GLN A 70 -0.93 -1.85 19.55
CA GLN A 70 0.52 -2.03 19.59
C GLN A 70 1.16 -1.08 20.59
N SER A 71 2.39 -1.37 21.03
CA SER A 71 3.16 -0.44 21.86
C SER A 71 3.61 0.77 21.04
N ASP A 72 3.84 1.91 21.71
CA ASP A 72 4.32 3.13 21.05
C ASP A 72 5.61 2.87 20.26
N MET A 73 6.56 2.15 20.85
CA MET A 73 7.80 1.72 20.18
C MET A 73 7.53 0.98 18.85
N ARG A 74 6.48 0.15 18.82
CA ARG A 74 6.10 -0.57 17.59
C ARG A 74 5.46 0.36 16.57
N LEU A 75 4.70 1.37 16.99
CA LEU A 75 4.14 2.39 16.10
C LEU A 75 5.26 3.23 15.46
N HIS A 76 6.25 3.69 16.24
CA HIS A 76 7.42 4.39 15.70
C HIS A 76 8.19 3.55 14.68
N PHE A 77 8.41 2.26 14.99
CA PHE A 77 9.01 1.33 14.05
C PHE A 77 8.20 1.23 12.74
N ILE A 78 6.88 1.16 12.82
CA ILE A 78 6.02 1.11 11.62
C ILE A 78 6.17 2.38 10.78
N ALA A 79 6.19 3.57 11.41
CA ALA A 79 6.42 4.82 10.71
C ALA A 79 7.78 4.82 9.99
N GLU A 80 8.85 4.38 10.67
CA GLU A 80 10.17 4.26 10.04
C GLU A 80 10.18 3.30 8.85
N GLN A 81 9.49 2.16 8.96
CA GLN A 81 9.35 1.22 7.83
C GLN A 81 8.60 1.85 6.65
N VAL A 82 7.58 2.68 6.89
CA VAL A 82 6.85 3.37 5.82
C VAL A 82 7.77 4.39 5.12
N HIS A 83 8.58 5.16 5.87
CA HIS A 83 9.60 6.03 5.28
C HIS A 83 10.60 5.26 4.42
N SER A 84 11.10 4.13 4.95
CA SER A 84 12.06 3.27 4.25
C SER A 84 11.48 2.70 2.96
N LEU A 85 10.23 2.23 2.98
CA LEU A 85 9.51 1.73 1.80
C LEU A 85 9.33 2.84 0.75
N SER A 86 8.97 4.05 1.18
CA SER A 86 8.81 5.21 0.29
C SER A 86 10.08 5.54 -0.49
N LEU A 87 11.24 5.55 0.18
CA LEU A 87 12.53 5.80 -0.49
C LEU A 87 12.95 4.60 -1.35
N SER A 88 12.82 3.39 -0.83
CA SER A 88 13.24 2.17 -1.52
C SER A 88 12.47 1.92 -2.81
N LEU A 89 11.22 2.41 -2.91
CA LEU A 89 10.42 2.33 -4.13
C LEU A 89 11.08 3.01 -5.33
N PHE A 90 11.83 4.09 -5.10
CA PHE A 90 12.54 4.78 -6.19
C PHE A 90 13.79 3.99 -6.64
N ARG A 91 14.43 3.26 -5.72
CA ARG A 91 15.69 2.53 -5.96
C ARG A 91 15.46 1.17 -6.60
N ASP A 92 14.54 0.40 -6.05
CA ASP A 92 14.25 -0.96 -6.51
C ASP A 92 12.73 -1.21 -6.45
N PRO A 93 11.98 -0.70 -7.44
CA PRO A 93 10.53 -0.84 -7.46
C PRO A 93 10.06 -2.30 -7.55
N TRP A 94 10.87 -3.17 -8.16
CA TRP A 94 10.54 -4.60 -8.30
C TRP A 94 10.54 -5.30 -6.95
N LYS A 95 11.61 -5.10 -6.17
CA LYS A 95 11.68 -5.62 -4.81
C LYS A 95 10.54 -5.08 -3.93
N ILE A 96 10.18 -3.81 -4.10
CA ILE A 96 9.12 -3.20 -3.29
C ILE A 96 7.74 -3.74 -3.66
N VAL A 97 7.49 -4.12 -4.92
CA VAL A 97 6.28 -4.86 -5.28
C VAL A 97 6.20 -6.16 -4.46
N ASP A 98 7.27 -6.96 -4.46
CA ASP A 98 7.30 -8.23 -3.72
C ASP A 98 7.13 -8.03 -2.21
N ASP A 99 7.86 -7.07 -1.63
CA ASP A 99 7.81 -6.77 -0.20
C ASP A 99 6.43 -6.25 0.24
N VAL A 100 5.82 -5.35 -0.53
CA VAL A 100 4.49 -4.78 -0.26
C VAL A 100 3.41 -5.84 -0.47
N THR A 101 3.54 -6.72 -1.46
CA THR A 101 2.63 -7.86 -1.64
C THR A 101 2.73 -8.84 -0.46
N ALA A 102 3.94 -9.21 -0.04
CA ALA A 102 4.14 -10.06 1.14
C ALA A 102 3.56 -9.41 2.41
N LEU A 103 3.72 -8.09 2.57
CA LEU A 103 3.10 -7.34 3.67
C LEU A 103 1.57 -7.33 3.58
N GLY A 104 1.00 -7.11 2.39
CA GLY A 104 -0.45 -7.10 2.15
C GLY A 104 -1.09 -8.44 2.50
N LEU A 105 -0.47 -9.56 2.11
CA LEU A 105 -0.93 -10.91 2.46
C LEU A 105 -0.94 -11.17 3.97
N ARG A 106 0.02 -10.61 4.71
CA ARG A 106 0.00 -10.66 6.18
C ARG A 106 -1.17 -9.85 6.75
N HIS A 107 -1.48 -8.70 6.16
CA HIS A 107 -2.60 -7.85 6.60
C HIS A 107 -3.97 -8.44 6.28
N VAL A 108 -4.08 -9.30 5.26
CA VAL A 108 -5.24 -10.18 5.09
C VAL A 108 -5.42 -11.05 6.33
N GLY A 109 -4.36 -11.70 6.81
CA GLY A 109 -4.41 -12.55 8.01
C GLY A 109 -4.77 -11.79 9.29
N TYR A 110 -4.42 -10.51 9.38
CA TYR A 110 -4.80 -9.64 10.50
C TYR A 110 -6.23 -9.11 10.40
N GLY A 111 -6.92 -9.32 9.27
CA GLY A 111 -8.28 -8.84 9.06
C GLY A 111 -8.40 -7.31 9.02
N ILE A 112 -7.40 -6.62 8.49
CA ILE A 112 -7.39 -5.15 8.42
C ILE A 112 -8.34 -4.65 7.33
N PRO A 113 -9.33 -3.80 7.65
CA PRO A 113 -10.22 -3.20 6.66
C PRO A 113 -9.44 -2.28 5.70
N THR A 114 -9.68 -2.42 4.40
CA THR A 114 -8.98 -1.62 3.38
C THR A 114 -9.34 -0.14 3.44
N GLU A 115 -10.49 0.18 4.02
CA GLU A 115 -11.00 1.54 4.23
C GLU A 115 -10.09 2.36 5.15
N LEU A 116 -9.28 1.71 5.99
CA LEU A 116 -8.33 2.38 6.89
C LEU A 116 -7.05 2.82 6.18
N ILE A 117 -6.73 2.24 5.02
CA ILE A 117 -5.48 2.52 4.29
C ILE A 117 -5.48 3.95 3.75
N GLY A 118 -6.60 4.40 3.16
CA GLY A 118 -6.72 5.74 2.60
C GLY A 118 -6.52 6.86 3.63
N PRO A 119 -7.24 6.84 4.77
CA PRO A 119 -7.03 7.76 5.89
C PRO A 119 -5.60 7.71 6.42
N PHE A 120 -5.02 6.51 6.62
CA PHE A 120 -3.63 6.39 7.09
C PHE A 120 -2.65 7.14 6.18
N ILE A 121 -2.73 6.94 4.87
CA ILE A 121 -1.84 7.59 3.91
C ILE A 121 -2.05 9.10 3.86
N THR A 122 -3.31 9.54 3.94
CA THR A 122 -3.66 10.98 3.96
C THR A 122 -3.05 11.66 5.18
N GLU A 123 -3.25 11.10 6.37
CA GLU A 123 -2.72 11.68 7.61
C GLU A 123 -1.20 11.56 7.71
N TYR A 124 -0.60 10.50 7.14
CA TYR A 124 0.84 10.37 7.03
C TYR A 124 1.45 11.54 6.25
N ILE A 125 0.89 11.83 5.06
CA ILE A 125 1.36 12.94 4.22
C ILE A 125 1.08 14.29 4.90
N ALA A 126 -0.04 14.43 5.62
CA ALA A 126 -0.35 15.62 6.38
C ALA A 126 0.68 15.87 7.50
N ALA A 127 1.08 14.83 8.24
CA ALA A 127 2.13 14.91 9.23
C ALA A 127 3.47 15.35 8.60
N MET A 128 3.81 14.92 7.39
CA MET A 128 5.03 15.37 6.71
C MET A 128 5.10 16.90 6.50
N THR A 129 3.96 17.59 6.47
CA THR A 129 3.93 19.05 6.31
C THR A 129 4.40 19.81 7.55
N THR A 130 4.53 19.13 8.70
CA THR A 130 5.08 19.74 9.93
C THR A 130 6.61 19.80 9.88
N VAL A 131 7.24 18.86 9.18
CA VAL A 131 8.71 18.74 9.09
C VAL A 131 9.29 19.29 7.80
N THR A 132 8.51 19.42 6.72
CA THR A 132 8.98 20.04 5.48
C THR A 132 7.89 20.83 4.74
N LYS A 133 8.30 21.91 4.10
CA LYS A 133 7.48 22.69 3.15
C LYS A 133 7.95 22.55 1.70
N ASP A 134 8.99 21.74 1.48
CA ASP A 134 9.50 21.50 0.14
C ASP A 134 8.47 20.73 -0.71
N ALA A 135 8.07 21.34 -1.82
CA ALA A 135 7.04 20.79 -2.68
C ALA A 135 7.47 19.47 -3.33
N ALA A 136 8.76 19.34 -3.68
CA ALA A 136 9.28 18.11 -4.29
C ALA A 136 9.24 16.94 -3.32
N THR A 137 9.64 17.16 -2.06
CA THR A 137 9.58 16.14 -1.01
C THR A 137 8.15 15.70 -0.72
N LEU A 138 7.21 16.64 -0.61
CA LEU A 138 5.80 16.29 -0.40
C LEU A 138 5.19 15.57 -1.62
N ASP A 139 5.60 15.92 -2.84
CA ASP A 139 5.21 15.19 -4.05
C ASP A 139 5.82 13.78 -4.08
N ALA A 140 7.05 13.60 -3.59
CA ALA A 140 7.71 12.30 -3.47
C ALA A 140 6.93 11.37 -2.53
N TYR A 141 6.49 11.86 -1.37
CA TYR A 141 5.62 11.10 -0.47
C TYR A 141 4.27 10.78 -1.10
N ARG A 142 3.59 11.75 -1.72
CA ARG A 142 2.30 11.52 -2.38
C ARG A 142 2.39 10.46 -3.47
N TRP A 143 3.44 10.53 -4.29
CA TRP A 143 3.64 9.59 -5.37
C TRP A 143 3.97 8.19 -4.84
N SER A 144 4.97 8.08 -3.94
CA SER A 144 5.44 6.79 -3.42
C SER A 144 4.38 6.08 -2.57
N LEU A 145 3.82 6.76 -1.57
CA LEU A 145 2.77 6.20 -0.71
C LEU A 145 1.47 5.96 -1.50
N GLY A 146 1.17 6.78 -2.50
CA GLY A 146 0.06 6.54 -3.42
C GLY A 146 0.22 5.25 -4.21
N LEU A 147 1.44 4.93 -4.67
CA LEU A 147 1.71 3.68 -5.39
C LEU A 147 1.72 2.47 -4.43
N ILE A 148 2.41 2.59 -3.29
CA ILE A 148 2.44 1.55 -2.25
C ILE A 148 1.03 1.20 -1.78
N SER A 149 0.21 2.19 -1.46
CA SER A 149 -1.17 1.96 -0.99
C SER A 149 -2.05 1.26 -2.02
N ARG A 150 -1.90 1.56 -3.32
CA ARG A 150 -2.61 0.84 -4.39
C ARG A 150 -2.16 -0.61 -4.49
N MET A 151 -0.85 -0.88 -4.50
CA MET A 151 -0.30 -2.25 -4.54
C MET A 151 -0.74 -3.07 -3.31
N PHE A 152 -0.68 -2.44 -2.14
CA PHE A 152 -1.04 -3.03 -0.87
C PHE A 152 -2.54 -3.34 -0.78
N THR A 153 -3.40 -2.38 -1.13
CA THR A 153 -4.86 -2.55 -1.14
C THR A 153 -5.28 -3.62 -2.15
N ARG A 154 -4.70 -3.59 -3.35
CA ARG A 154 -4.92 -4.63 -4.38
C ARG A 154 -4.54 -6.01 -3.85
N THR A 155 -3.41 -6.13 -3.16
CA THR A 155 -2.99 -7.41 -2.58
C THR A 155 -3.97 -7.91 -1.52
N ILE A 156 -4.52 -7.03 -0.68
CA ILE A 156 -5.50 -7.43 0.33
C ILE A 156 -6.80 -7.93 -0.34
N GLN A 157 -7.28 -7.20 -1.34
CA GLN A 157 -8.54 -7.48 -2.04
C GLN A 157 -8.46 -8.67 -2.98
N GLU A 158 -7.38 -8.78 -3.77
CA GLU A 158 -7.22 -9.76 -4.84
C GLU A 158 -6.31 -10.91 -4.45
N GLY A 159 -5.26 -10.63 -3.68
CA GLY A 159 -4.23 -11.61 -3.33
C GLY A 159 -4.63 -12.64 -2.28
N SER A 160 -5.73 -12.43 -1.58
CA SER A 160 -6.27 -13.39 -0.63
C SER A 160 -6.90 -14.59 -1.34
N THR A 161 -6.51 -15.81 -0.94
CA THR A 161 -7.13 -17.02 -1.48
C THR A 161 -8.63 -17.03 -1.17
N ILE A 162 -9.41 -17.74 -1.98
CA ILE A 162 -10.87 -17.88 -1.76
C ILE A 162 -11.18 -18.41 -0.34
N VAL A 163 -10.25 -19.20 0.23
CA VAL A 163 -10.31 -19.68 1.61
C VAL A 163 -10.03 -18.57 2.62
N MET A 164 -8.95 -17.79 2.45
CA MET A 164 -8.65 -16.67 3.34
C MET A 164 -9.81 -15.66 3.39
N LYS A 165 -10.42 -15.34 2.24
CA LYS A 165 -11.61 -14.47 2.18
C LYS A 165 -12.78 -15.04 2.99
N ALA A 166 -13.05 -16.34 2.85
CA ALA A 166 -14.14 -17.01 3.56
C ALA A 166 -13.89 -17.14 5.08
N VAL A 167 -12.63 -17.33 5.50
CA VAL A 167 -12.22 -17.35 6.91
C VAL A 167 -12.36 -15.96 7.53
N ASN A 168 -11.89 -14.92 6.86
CA ASN A 168 -12.01 -13.54 7.33
C ASN A 168 -13.47 -13.08 7.44
N ALA A 169 -14.33 -13.52 6.52
CA ALA A 169 -15.78 -13.27 6.59
C ALA A 169 -16.50 -14.11 7.66
N ASN A 170 -15.77 -14.97 8.39
CA ASN A 170 -16.30 -15.94 9.35
C ASN A 170 -17.54 -16.71 8.82
N CYS A 171 -17.51 -17.09 7.54
CA CYS A 171 -18.69 -17.62 6.85
C CYS A 171 -18.48 -19.08 6.42
N ALA A 172 -18.99 -20.02 7.21
CA ALA A 172 -18.88 -21.46 6.94
C ALA A 172 -19.49 -21.89 5.58
N LYS A 173 -20.49 -21.15 5.07
CA LYS A 173 -21.09 -21.40 3.76
C LYS A 173 -20.15 -20.99 2.62
N GLN A 174 -19.49 -19.83 2.74
CA GLN A 174 -18.48 -19.39 1.78
C GLN A 174 -17.28 -20.33 1.79
N LEU A 175 -16.85 -20.79 2.97
CA LEU A 175 -15.73 -21.73 3.09
C LEU A 175 -16.02 -23.07 2.39
N ARG A 176 -17.20 -23.65 2.63
CA ARG A 176 -17.64 -24.89 1.96
C ARG A 176 -17.70 -24.73 0.44
N LYS A 177 -18.18 -23.58 -0.05
CA LYS A 177 -18.21 -23.26 -1.49
C LYS A 177 -16.80 -23.12 -2.07
N ALA A 178 -15.90 -22.42 -1.37
CA ALA A 178 -14.51 -22.24 -1.77
C ALA A 178 -13.76 -23.58 -1.90
N VAL A 179 -13.90 -24.47 -0.91
CA VAL A 179 -13.32 -25.82 -0.93
C VAL A 179 -13.96 -26.71 -2.00
N GLY A 180 -15.26 -26.52 -2.26
CA GLY A 180 -16.01 -27.29 -3.24
C GLY A 180 -15.57 -27.08 -4.69
N GLY A 181 -15.06 -25.88 -5.03
CA GLY A 181 -14.55 -25.55 -6.37
C GLY A 181 -13.18 -26.15 -6.70
N ALA A 182 -12.44 -26.61 -5.69
CA ALA A 182 -11.09 -27.13 -5.90
C ALA A 182 -11.12 -28.61 -6.39
N PRO A 183 -10.31 -28.97 -7.42
CA PRO A 183 -10.22 -30.34 -7.93
C PRO A 183 -9.92 -31.36 -6.82
N ARG A 184 -10.59 -32.51 -6.87
CA ARG A 184 -10.32 -33.63 -5.93
C ARG A 184 -8.85 -34.04 -6.04
N LYS A 185 -8.22 -34.40 -4.91
CA LYS A 185 -6.78 -34.72 -4.76
C LYS A 185 -5.79 -33.55 -4.88
N SER A 186 -6.21 -32.37 -5.31
CA SER A 186 -5.36 -31.15 -5.35
C SER A 186 -5.88 -30.02 -4.46
N ARG A 187 -6.86 -30.28 -3.60
CA ARG A 187 -7.50 -29.24 -2.79
C ARG A 187 -6.51 -28.51 -1.89
N ALA A 188 -5.63 -29.22 -1.19
CA ALA A 188 -4.67 -28.58 -0.30
C ALA A 188 -3.77 -27.58 -1.05
N SER A 189 -3.23 -27.96 -2.21
CA SER A 189 -2.39 -27.06 -3.01
C SER A 189 -3.18 -25.92 -3.63
N TRP A 190 -4.42 -26.16 -4.09
CA TRP A 190 -5.28 -25.11 -4.67
C TRP A 190 -5.72 -24.07 -3.63
N LEU A 191 -6.01 -24.50 -2.40
CA LEU A 191 -6.47 -23.63 -1.33
C LEU A 191 -5.33 -22.81 -0.69
N LEU A 192 -4.09 -23.31 -0.81
CA LEU A 192 -2.87 -22.66 -0.33
C LEU A 192 -2.15 -21.84 -1.42
N LYS A 193 -2.55 -21.99 -2.69
CA LYS A 193 -1.97 -21.21 -3.80
C LYS A 193 -2.47 -19.78 -3.71
N VAL A 194 -1.56 -18.89 -3.36
CA VAL A 194 -1.75 -17.43 -3.40
C VAL A 194 -1.66 -16.97 -4.85
N GLU A 195 -2.67 -16.28 -5.36
CA GLU A 195 -2.70 -15.73 -6.74
C GLU A 195 -2.09 -14.33 -6.83
N ALA A 196 -1.67 -13.74 -5.70
CA ALA A 196 -1.01 -12.44 -5.69
C ALA A 196 0.36 -12.52 -6.38
N GLY A 197 0.54 -11.77 -7.47
CA GLY A 197 1.85 -11.58 -8.09
C GLY A 197 2.22 -12.53 -9.24
N SER A 198 1.36 -13.48 -9.65
CA SER A 198 1.58 -14.19 -10.92
C SER A 198 1.10 -13.34 -12.09
N GLN A 199 2.02 -12.57 -12.69
CA GLN A 199 1.89 -12.17 -14.09
C GLN A 199 2.16 -13.38 -14.99
#